data_AF-A0A9D2F8X8-F1
#
_entry.id   AF-A0A9D2F8X8-F1
#
_cell.length_a   1.000
_cell.length_b   1.000
_cell.length_c   1.000
_cell.angle_alpha   90.00
_cell.angle_beta   90.00
_cell.angle_gamma   90.00
#
_symmetry.space_group_name_H-M   'P 1'
#
loop_
_entity.id
_entity.type
_entity.pdbx_description
1 polymer ?
#
loop_
_entity_poly.entity_id
_entity_poly.type
_entity_poly.pdbx_seq_one_letter_code
_entity_poly.pdbx_strand_id
1 'polypeptide(L)' 'MKHFQRLLLLTLALAMGGGLGYLLLPDFEPVQMILFSAACLVLGEIFYQVDKYISKKKSS' A
#
# COMPACT_ATOMS: atom_id res chain seq x y z
N MET A 1 4.13 20.51 -2.11
CA MET A 1 3.10 19.54 -2.58
C MET A 1 3.56 18.07 -2.64
N LYS A 2 4.86 17.75 -2.82
CA LYS A 2 5.37 16.35 -2.80
C LYS A 2 5.09 15.59 -1.49
N HIS A 3 5.16 16.27 -0.35
CA HIS A 3 4.85 15.68 0.96
C HIS A 3 3.38 15.31 1.13
N PHE A 4 2.47 16.11 0.56
CA PHE A 4 1.03 15.91 0.74
C PHE A 4 0.54 14.67 -0.01
N GLN A 5 1.05 14.46 -1.22
CA GLN A 5 0.74 13.29 -2.02
C GLN A 5 1.34 12.01 -1.43
N ARG A 6 2.57 12.08 -0.92
CA ARG A 6 3.21 10.97 -0.21
C ARG A 6 2.48 10.62 1.08
N LEU A 7 1.97 11.63 1.81
CA LEU A 7 1.10 11.44 2.96
C LEU A 7 -0.21 10.76 2.57
N LEU A 8 -0.88 11.22 1.51
CA LEU A 8 -2.12 10.64 1.02
C LEU A 8 -1.94 9.16 0.61
N LEU A 9 -0.84 8.86 -0.08
CA LEU A 9 -0.47 7.49 -0.43
C LEU A 9 -0.21 6.64 0.82
N LEU A 10 0.50 7.17 1.81
CA LEU A 10 0.73 6.48 3.09
C LEU A 10 -0.58 6.25 3.87
N THR A 11 -1.48 7.22 3.92
CA THR A 11 -2.77 7.08 4.61
C THR A 11 -3.64 6.02 3.92
N LEU A 12 -3.63 5.99 2.58
CA LEU A 12 -4.35 4.99 1.81
C LEU A 12 -3.76 3.59 2.03
N ALA A 13 -2.43 3.46 2.02
CA ALA A 13 -1.73 2.22 2.29
C ALA A 13 -2.00 1.72 3.72
N LEU A 14 -2.04 2.63 4.71
CA LEU A 14 -2.35 2.31 6.10
C LEU A 14 -3.80 1.86 6.27
N ALA A 15 -4.75 2.53 5.62
CA ALA A 15 -6.15 2.15 5.66
C ALA A 15 -6.41 0.80 4.99
N MET A 16 -5.82 0.56 3.82
CA MET A 16 -5.93 -0.73 3.11
C MET A 16 -5.23 -1.85 3.88
N GLY A 17 -4.01 -1.65 4.36
CA GLY A 17 -3.25 -2.63 5.13
C GLY A 17 -3.88 -2.93 6.49
N GLY A 18 -4.40 -1.93 7.19
CA GLY A 18 -5.13 -2.10 8.45
C GLY A 18 -6.46 -2.81 8.26
N GLY A 19 -7.23 -2.45 7.22
CA GLY A 19 -8.49 -3.11 6.87
C GLY A 19 -8.29 -4.56 6.43
N LEU A 20 -7.32 -4.81 5.55
CA LEU A 20 -6.93 -6.18 5.16
C LEU A 20 -6.42 -6.98 6.36
N GLY A 21 -5.61 -6.37 7.22
CA GLY A 21 -5.07 -7.05 8.39
C GLY A 21 -6.17 -7.47 9.37
N TYR A 22 -7.15 -6.58 9.62
CA TYR A 22 -8.30 -6.91 10.46
C TYR A 22 -9.16 -8.04 9.90
N LEU A 23 -9.27 -8.15 8.57
CA LEU A 23 -10.11 -9.13 7.90
C LEU A 23 -9.41 -10.48 7.68
N LEU A 24 -8.08 -10.47 7.44
CA LEU A 24 -7.28 -11.66 7.15
C LEU A 24 -6.53 -12.24 8.35
N LEU A 25 -6.27 -11.48 9.44
CA LEU A 25 -5.58 -12.00 10.62
C LEU A 25 -6.45 -12.35 11.85
N PRO A 26 -7.80 -12.45 11.82
CA PRO A 26 -8.54 -12.75 13.05
C PRO A 26 -8.20 -14.14 13.63
N ASP A 27 -7.86 -15.12 12.78
CA ASP A 27 -7.51 -16.49 13.19
C ASP A 27 -6.00 -16.80 13.15
N PHE A 28 -5.16 -15.81 12.82
CA PHE A 28 -3.69 -15.94 12.79
C PHE A 28 -3.17 -17.21 12.05
N GLU A 29 -3.83 -17.62 10.97
CA GLU A 29 -3.32 -18.72 10.17
C GLU A 29 -2.04 -18.31 9.40
N PRO A 30 -0.98 -19.14 9.41
CA PRO A 30 0.26 -18.84 8.71
C PRO A 30 0.05 -18.65 7.19
N VAL A 31 -0.94 -19.33 6.62
CA VAL A 31 -1.33 -19.17 5.21
C VAL A 31 -1.90 -17.77 4.95
N GLN A 32 -2.78 -17.27 5.83
CA GLN A 32 -3.35 -15.93 5.72
C GLN A 32 -2.29 -14.85 5.92
N MET A 33 -1.29 -15.10 6.78
CA MET A 33 -0.16 -14.20 7.00
C MET A 33 0.74 -14.06 5.75
N ILE A 34 0.99 -15.17 5.04
CA ILE A 34 1.72 -15.17 3.77
C ILE A 34 0.91 -14.42 2.70
N LEU A 35 -0.40 -14.67 2.62
CA LEU A 35 -1.29 -14.00 1.67
C LEU A 35 -1.36 -12.49 1.92
N PHE A 36 -1.43 -12.08 3.19
CA PHE A 36 -1.40 -10.69 3.60
C PHE A 36 -0.06 -10.02 3.24
N SER A 37 1.06 -10.72 3.46
CA SER A 37 2.39 -10.22 3.09
C SER A 37 2.53 -10.03 1.58
N ALA A 38 2.03 -10.99 0.79
CA ALA A 38 2.00 -10.88 -0.67
C ALA A 38 1.11 -9.71 -1.13
N ALA A 39 -0.06 -9.53 -0.55
CA ALA A 39 -0.95 -8.41 -0.86
C ALA A 39 -0.31 -7.06 -0.53
N CYS A 40 0.38 -6.95 0.60
CA CYS A 40 1.12 -5.75 1.00
C CYS A 40 2.28 -5.43 0.03
N LEU A 41 3.00 -6.43 -0.47
CA LEU A 41 4.06 -6.23 -1.47
C LEU A 41 3.50 -5.70 -2.79
N VAL A 42 2.40 -6.28 -3.28
CA VAL A 42 1.74 -5.83 -4.51
C VAL A 42 1.21 -4.41 -4.36
N LEU A 43 0.57 -4.10 -3.23
CA LEU A 43 0.13 -2.73 -2.93
C LEU A 43 1.33 -1.77 -2.93
N GLY A 44 2.43 -2.13 -2.27
CA GLY A 44 3.65 -1.32 -2.23
C GLY A 44 4.21 -1.01 -3.62
N GLU A 45 4.23 -1.97 -4.53
CA GLU A 45 4.63 -1.76 -5.93
C GLU A 45 3.67 -0.83 -6.68
N ILE A 46 2.36 -0.96 -6.48
CA ILE A 46 1.37 -0.06 -7.09
C ILE A 46 1.58 1.37 -6.58
N PHE A 47 1.76 1.55 -5.27
CA PHE A 47 2.08 2.84 -4.66
C PHE A 47 3.36 3.45 -5.26
N TYR A 48 4.40 2.63 -5.44
CA TYR A 48 5.66 3.06 -6.05
C TYR A 48 5.49 3.46 -7.52
N GLN A 49 4.74 2.70 -8.31
CA GLN A 49 4.46 3.04 -9.71
C GLN A 49 3.65 4.34 -9.82
N VAL A 50 2.65 4.53 -8.97
CA VAL A 50 1.84 5.76 -8.92
C VAL A 50 2.70 6.97 -8.54
N ASP A 51 3.54 6.86 -7.51
CA ASP A 51 4.46 7.92 -7.09
C ASP A 51 5.44 8.27 -8.22
N LYS A 52 6.03 7.25 -8.87
CA LYS A 52 6.93 7.40 -10.00
C LYS A 52 6.24 8.06 -11.21
N TYR A 53 5.02 7.66 -11.54
CA TYR A 53 4.25 8.22 -12.65
C TYR A 53 3.96 9.70 -12.42
N ILE A 54 3.53 10.06 -11.22
CA ILE A 54 3.19 11.46 -10.88
C ILE A 54 4.46 12.32 -10.77
N SER A 55 5.57 11.77 -10.26
CA SER A 55 6.87 12.45 -10.28
C SER A 55 7.37 12.69 -11.70
N LYS A 56 7.16 11.75 -12.64
CA LYS A 56 7.58 11.88 -14.04
C LYS A 56 6.74 12.89 -14.81
N LYS A 57 5.43 12.97 -14.53
CA LYS A 57 4.49 13.91 -15.19
C LYS A 57 4.79 15.39 -14.89
N LYS A 58 5.62 15.69 -13.89
CA LYS A 58 5.96 17.06 -13.48
C LYS A 58 7.22 17.63 -14.11
N SER A 59 7.88 16.87 -14.99
CA SER A 59 9.13 17.26 -15.66
C SER A 59 8.98 17.45 -17.17
N SER A 60 7.74 17.54 -17.67
CA SER A 60 7.42 17.80 -19.09
C SER A 60 6.53 19.02 -19.24
#